data_AF-A0A034UXY5-F1
#
_entry.id   AF-A0A034UXY5-F1
#
_cell.length_a   1.000
_cell.length_b   1.000
_cell.length_c   1.000
_cell.angle_alpha   90.00
_cell.angle_beta   90.00
_cell.angle_gamma   90.00
#
_symmetry.space_group_name_H-M   'P 1'
#
loop_
_entity.id
_entity.type
_entity.pdbx_description
1 polymer ?
#
loop_
_entity_poly.entity_id
_entity_poly.type
_entity_poly.pdbx_seq_one_letter_code
_entity_poly.pdbx_strand_id
1 'polypeptide(L)'
;LGIVRYMRHREMTVSGIRAKVRVCNLVEIMIKRRDDLAFRQEMKFRNKLVEYLSDWVMGTSHQIVPTANEPPPTNPAEIFRELDIACMEAVAALLRGLPLQPEESDRGDLMDAKSALFLKYFTLFMNLLNDCIDSTEAEKELSNPPLLPPHPAVNGRLGMLRFTTIQAMSNLLGANIDSGLTHSIDL
;
A
#
# COMPACT_ATOMS: atom_id res chain seq x y z
N LEU A 1 8.84 -11.15 -12.12
CA LEU A 1 7.76 -10.13 -12.27
C LEU A 1 6.47 -10.65 -12.93
N GLY A 2 6.46 -11.80 -13.64
CA GLY A 2 5.27 -12.25 -14.40
C GLY A 2 3.97 -12.36 -13.59
N ILE A 3 4.02 -12.94 -12.38
CA ILE A 3 2.85 -13.11 -11.51
C ILE A 3 2.27 -11.75 -11.08
N VAL A 4 3.10 -10.82 -10.62
CA VAL A 4 2.63 -9.51 -10.15
C VAL A 4 2.09 -8.68 -11.31
N ARG A 5 2.72 -8.74 -12.49
CA ARG A 5 2.21 -8.09 -13.71
C ARG A 5 0.87 -8.65 -14.15
N TYR A 6 0.68 -9.97 -14.09
CA TYR A 6 -0.62 -10.59 -14.34
C TYR A 6 -1.67 -10.08 -13.34
N MET A 7 -1.32 -10.06 -12.06
CA MET A 7 -2.21 -9.59 -10.99
C MET A 7 -2.57 -8.11 -11.06
N ARG A 8 -1.71 -7.27 -11.66
CA ARG A 8 -2.03 -5.84 -11.91
C ARG A 8 -3.32 -5.69 -12.72
N HIS A 9 -3.51 -6.52 -13.73
CA HIS A 9 -4.64 -6.44 -14.66
C HIS A 9 -5.83 -7.31 -14.25
N ARG A 10 -5.71 -8.07 -13.16
CA ARG A 10 -6.81 -8.89 -12.66
C ARG A 10 -7.88 -8.01 -12.03
N GLU A 11 -9.13 -8.26 -12.42
CA GLU A 11 -10.32 -7.57 -11.90
C GLU A 11 -10.46 -7.68 -10.38
N MET A 12 -11.14 -6.69 -9.80
CA MET A 12 -11.43 -6.59 -8.37
C MET A 12 -12.65 -7.42 -7.97
N THR A 13 -12.65 -8.69 -8.35
CA THR A 13 -13.57 -9.68 -7.78
C THR A 13 -13.11 -10.05 -6.37
N VAL A 14 -13.97 -10.67 -5.55
CA VAL A 14 -13.60 -11.10 -4.19
C VAL A 14 -12.37 -12.02 -4.23
N SER A 15 -12.37 -13.00 -5.13
CA SER A 15 -11.23 -13.88 -5.35
C SER A 15 -9.99 -13.16 -5.90
N GLY A 16 -10.18 -12.13 -6.72
CA GLY A 16 -9.11 -11.26 -7.24
C GLY A 16 -8.41 -10.49 -6.13
N ILE A 17 -9.17 -9.85 -5.25
CA ILE A 17 -8.65 -9.09 -4.12
C ILE A 17 -7.90 -10.01 -3.14
N ARG A 18 -8.49 -11.16 -2.80
CA ARG A 18 -7.82 -12.16 -1.94
C ARG A 18 -6.53 -12.70 -2.55
N ALA A 19 -6.47 -12.84 -3.88
CA ALA A 19 -5.24 -13.22 -4.56
C ALA A 19 -4.18 -12.11 -4.49
N LYS A 20 -4.57 -10.83 -4.61
CA LYS A 20 -3.66 -9.70 -4.40
C LYS A 20 -3.09 -9.67 -2.98
N VAL A 21 -3.92 -9.89 -1.95
CA VAL A 21 -3.47 -10.04 -0.54
C VAL A 21 -2.37 -11.12 -0.42
N ARG A 22 -2.60 -12.31 -0.98
CA ARG A 22 -1.60 -13.39 -0.95
C ARG A 22 -0.30 -13.03 -1.65
N VAL A 23 -0.37 -12.25 -2.73
CA VAL A 23 0.82 -11.75 -3.42
C VAL A 23 1.56 -10.73 -2.55
N CYS A 24 0.87 -9.83 -1.87
CA CYS A 24 1.49 -8.92 -0.91
C CYS A 24 2.24 -9.68 0.19
N ASN A 25 1.60 -10.68 0.80
CA ASN A 25 2.23 -11.51 1.84
C ASN A 25 3.49 -12.23 1.32
N LEU A 26 3.42 -12.80 0.11
CA LEU A 26 4.57 -13.42 -0.53
C LEU A 26 5.71 -12.42 -0.75
N VAL A 27 5.38 -11.22 -1.25
CA VAL A 27 6.36 -10.16 -1.47
C VAL A 27 7.02 -9.74 -0.17
N GLU A 28 6.25 -9.56 0.90
CA GLU A 28 6.76 -9.19 2.20
C GLU A 28 7.75 -10.23 2.74
N ILE A 29 7.38 -11.51 2.72
CA ILE A 29 8.25 -12.62 3.17
C ILE A 29 9.52 -12.70 2.32
N MET A 30 9.38 -12.59 1.00
CA MET A 30 10.51 -12.63 0.06
C MET A 30 11.52 -11.51 0.34
N ILE A 31 11.05 -10.30 0.65
CA ILE A 31 11.93 -9.16 0.94
C ILE A 31 12.54 -9.28 2.35
N LYS A 32 11.81 -9.79 3.34
CA LYS A 32 12.35 -10.07 4.68
C LYS A 32 13.45 -11.13 4.66
N ARG A 33 13.41 -12.06 3.69
CA ARG A 33 14.41 -13.12 3.47
C ARG A 33 15.32 -12.84 2.28
N ARG A 34 15.48 -11.58 1.88
CA ARG A 34 16.21 -11.25 0.65
C ARG A 34 17.65 -11.74 0.66
N ASP A 35 18.28 -11.83 1.82
CA ASP A 35 19.67 -12.26 1.98
C ASP A 35 19.83 -13.78 1.71
N ASP A 36 18.74 -14.54 1.80
CA ASP A 36 18.69 -15.97 1.43
C ASP A 36 18.43 -16.19 -0.09
N LEU A 37 18.19 -15.11 -0.84
CA LEU A 37 17.73 -15.16 -2.24
C LEU A 37 18.77 -14.57 -3.18
N ALA A 38 18.99 -15.21 -4.32
CA ALA A 38 19.80 -14.65 -5.39
C ALA A 38 19.01 -13.59 -6.18
N PHE A 39 19.22 -12.31 -5.87
CA PHE A 39 18.62 -11.22 -6.63
C PHE A 39 19.52 -10.71 -7.74
N ARG A 40 18.96 -10.61 -8.95
CA ARG A 40 19.53 -9.82 -10.05
C ARG A 40 18.72 -8.52 -10.18
N GLN A 41 19.41 -7.39 -10.16
CA GLN A 41 18.79 -6.05 -10.22
C GLN A 41 17.74 -5.83 -9.11
N GLU A 42 18.11 -6.12 -7.86
CA GLU A 42 17.21 -6.03 -6.69
C GLU A 42 16.49 -4.68 -6.61
N MET A 43 17.22 -3.57 -6.75
CA MET A 43 16.65 -2.22 -6.63
C MET A 43 15.57 -1.96 -7.68
N LYS A 44 15.81 -2.36 -8.94
CA LYS A 44 14.82 -2.22 -10.03
C LYS A 44 13.60 -3.09 -9.78
N PHE A 45 13.83 -4.31 -9.29
CA PHE A 45 12.74 -5.22 -8.91
C PHE A 45 11.87 -4.62 -7.79
N ARG A 46 12.49 -4.09 -6.73
CA ARG A 46 11.81 -3.47 -5.61
C ARG A 46 11.01 -2.23 -6.02
N ASN A 47 11.60 -1.33 -6.81
CA ASN A 47 10.90 -0.16 -7.36
C ASN A 47 9.64 -0.57 -8.15
N LYS A 48 9.77 -1.59 -9.01
CA LYS A 48 8.63 -2.05 -9.81
C LYS A 48 7.51 -2.68 -8.97
N LEU A 49 7.87 -3.37 -7.89
CA LEU A 49 6.88 -3.91 -6.96
C LEU A 49 6.17 -2.81 -6.17
N VAL A 50 6.90 -1.79 -5.70
CA VAL A 50 6.28 -0.64 -5.01
C VAL A 50 5.24 0.01 -5.93
N GLU A 51 5.58 0.28 -7.19
CA GLU A 51 4.63 0.83 -8.17
C GLU A 51 3.36 -0.03 -8.29
N TYR A 52 3.52 -1.34 -8.52
CA TYR A 52 2.39 -2.24 -8.74
C TYR A 52 1.50 -2.40 -7.51
N LEU A 53 2.08 -2.47 -6.31
CA LEU A 53 1.31 -2.61 -5.08
C LEU A 53 0.61 -1.30 -4.69
N SER A 54 1.29 -0.16 -4.85
CA SER A 54 0.69 1.15 -4.60
C SER A 54 -0.48 1.43 -5.55
N ASP A 55 -0.41 1.01 -6.81
CA ASP A 55 -1.53 1.12 -7.76
C ASP A 55 -2.77 0.33 -7.31
N TRP A 56 -2.62 -0.77 -6.57
CA TRP A 56 -3.77 -1.53 -6.05
C TRP A 56 -4.52 -0.80 -4.95
N VAL A 57 -3.87 0.15 -4.29
CA VAL A 57 -4.45 0.97 -3.22
C VAL A 57 -5.05 2.26 -3.78
N MET A 58 -4.36 2.93 -4.71
CA MET A 58 -4.86 4.17 -5.34
C MET A 58 -5.98 3.94 -6.37
N GLY A 59 -5.97 2.78 -7.06
CA GLY A 59 -6.64 2.60 -8.34
C GLY A 59 -8.05 2.03 -8.31
N THR A 60 -8.68 1.91 -7.14
CA THR A 60 -10.00 1.30 -7.03
C THR A 60 -10.94 2.19 -6.27
N SER A 61 -12.08 2.54 -6.87
CA SER A 61 -13.22 3.16 -6.17
C SER A 61 -13.85 2.25 -5.09
N HIS A 62 -13.09 1.30 -4.52
CA HIS A 62 -13.55 0.26 -3.61
C HIS A 62 -14.82 -0.44 -4.13
N GLN A 63 -14.91 -0.64 -5.45
CA GLN A 63 -16.00 -1.36 -6.08
C GLN A 63 -15.55 -2.79 -6.38
N ILE A 64 -16.26 -3.75 -5.81
CA ILE A 64 -16.06 -5.17 -6.10
C ILE A 64 -16.84 -5.52 -7.36
N VAL A 65 -16.18 -6.09 -8.35
CA VAL A 65 -16.82 -6.58 -9.57
C VAL A 65 -17.67 -7.80 -9.21
N PRO A 66 -19.00 -7.77 -9.41
CA PRO A 66 -19.86 -8.93 -9.13
C PRO A 66 -19.51 -10.09 -10.07
N THR A 67 -19.55 -11.32 -9.56
CA THR A 67 -19.43 -12.52 -10.40
C THR A 67 -20.68 -13.37 -10.25
N ALA A 68 -21.11 -14.02 -11.33
CA ALA A 68 -22.35 -14.81 -11.34
C ALA A 68 -22.36 -15.99 -10.35
N ASN A 69 -21.17 -16.44 -9.91
CA ASN A 69 -20.98 -17.62 -9.08
C ASN A 69 -20.53 -17.31 -7.64
N GLU A 70 -20.29 -16.04 -7.28
CA GLU A 70 -19.96 -15.66 -5.91
C GLU A 70 -21.09 -14.80 -5.31
N PRO A 71 -21.55 -15.10 -4.08
CA PRO A 71 -22.47 -14.22 -3.39
C PRO A 71 -21.83 -12.86 -3.15
N PRO A 72 -22.63 -11.76 -3.13
CA PRO A 72 -22.11 -10.44 -2.83
C PRO A 72 -21.48 -10.43 -1.43
N PRO A 73 -20.33 -9.74 -1.26
CA PRO A 73 -19.64 -9.71 0.02
C PRO A 73 -20.45 -8.93 1.06
N THR A 74 -20.60 -9.52 2.25
CA THR A 74 -21.32 -8.92 3.38
C THR A 74 -20.70 -7.59 3.83
N ASN A 75 -19.37 -7.47 3.75
CA ASN A 75 -18.63 -6.27 4.11
C ASN A 75 -17.51 -5.98 3.10
N PRO A 76 -17.83 -5.30 1.97
CA PRO A 76 -16.84 -4.96 0.94
C PRO A 76 -15.66 -4.14 1.49
N ALA A 77 -15.94 -3.21 2.41
CA ALA A 77 -14.94 -2.32 2.99
C ALA A 77 -13.88 -3.09 3.80
N GLU A 78 -14.27 -4.17 4.47
CA GLU A 78 -13.33 -5.01 5.23
C GLU A 78 -12.37 -5.77 4.32
N ILE A 79 -12.83 -6.22 3.15
CA ILE A 79 -12.01 -6.94 2.16
C ILE A 79 -10.94 -6.01 1.57
N PHE A 80 -11.32 -4.77 1.25
CA PHE A 80 -10.34 -3.78 0.79
C PHE A 80 -9.38 -3.38 1.90
N ARG A 81 -9.85 -3.26 3.14
CA ARG A 81 -8.95 -2.97 4.28
C ARG A 81 -7.90 -4.05 4.49
N GLU A 82 -8.26 -5.31 4.30
CA GLU A 82 -7.29 -6.42 4.32
C GLU A 82 -6.24 -6.27 3.21
N LEU A 83 -6.66 -5.85 2.00
CA LEU A 83 -5.75 -5.55 0.90
C LEU A 83 -4.82 -4.38 1.24
N ASP A 84 -5.35 -3.29 1.77
CA ASP A 84 -4.55 -2.09 2.11
C ASP A 84 -3.49 -2.41 3.14
N ILE A 85 -3.84 -3.14 4.20
CA ILE A 85 -2.89 -3.58 5.23
C ILE A 85 -1.78 -4.43 4.60
N ALA A 86 -2.14 -5.47 3.84
CA ALA A 86 -1.16 -6.36 3.24
C ALA A 86 -0.26 -5.61 2.23
N CYS A 87 -0.83 -4.70 1.44
CA CYS A 87 -0.09 -3.81 0.54
C CYS A 87 0.90 -2.95 1.31
N MET A 88 0.49 -2.30 2.41
CA MET A 88 1.35 -1.43 3.19
C MET A 88 2.46 -2.18 3.94
N GLU A 89 2.20 -3.40 4.43
CA GLU A 89 3.24 -4.28 4.99
C GLU A 89 4.31 -4.60 3.94
N ALA A 90 3.88 -5.02 2.75
CA ALA A 90 4.78 -5.34 1.65
C ALA A 90 5.55 -4.11 1.15
N VAL A 91 4.88 -2.98 0.96
CA VAL A 91 5.49 -1.71 0.54
C VAL A 91 6.47 -1.20 1.58
N ALA A 92 6.14 -1.29 2.87
CA ALA A 92 7.06 -0.94 3.95
C ALA A 92 8.34 -1.79 3.90
N ALA A 93 8.21 -3.11 3.71
CA ALA A 93 9.37 -3.99 3.55
C ALA A 93 10.19 -3.61 2.30
N LEU A 94 9.54 -3.37 1.18
CA LEU A 94 10.17 -3.00 -0.10
C LEU A 94 10.92 -1.67 -0.03
N LEU A 95 10.42 -0.68 0.70
CA LEU A 95 11.00 0.66 0.77
C LEU A 95 12.22 0.78 1.68
N ARG A 96 12.50 -0.22 2.53
CA ARG A 96 13.61 -0.15 3.51
C ARG A 96 14.97 0.00 2.83
N GLY A 97 15.53 1.22 2.83
CA GLY A 97 16.79 1.53 2.16
C GLY A 97 16.68 1.46 0.63
N LEU A 98 15.50 1.72 0.06
CA LEU A 98 15.29 1.74 -1.39
C LEU A 98 15.45 3.16 -1.95
N PRO A 99 16.54 3.45 -2.68
CA PRO A 99 16.57 4.65 -3.51
C PRO A 99 15.56 4.50 -4.64
N LEU A 100 14.70 5.50 -4.82
CA LEU A 100 13.73 5.53 -5.91
C LEU A 100 14.46 5.62 -7.25
N GLN A 101 14.00 4.81 -8.20
CA GLN A 101 14.54 4.74 -9.56
C GLN A 101 13.39 4.96 -10.55
N PRO A 102 13.34 6.13 -11.21
CA PRO A 102 12.44 6.38 -12.34
C PRO A 102 12.62 5.35 -13.46
N GLU A 103 11.60 5.19 -14.31
CA GLU A 103 11.72 4.30 -15.46
C GLU A 103 12.69 4.88 -16.51
N GLU A 104 13.38 4.01 -17.25
CA GLU A 104 14.39 4.39 -18.25
C GLU A 104 13.83 5.28 -19.40
N SER A 105 12.50 5.37 -19.54
CA SER A 105 11.83 6.24 -20.50
C SER A 105 11.72 7.71 -20.08
N ASP A 106 11.93 8.02 -18.79
CA ASP A 106 11.96 9.40 -18.29
C ASP A 106 13.30 10.04 -18.66
N ARG A 107 13.44 10.43 -19.93
CA ARG A 107 14.60 11.17 -20.45
C ARG A 107 14.69 12.63 -19.96
N GLY A 108 13.83 13.03 -19.03
CA GLY A 108 13.87 14.34 -18.37
C GLY A 108 14.97 14.42 -17.31
N ASP A 109 14.89 15.42 -16.45
CA ASP A 109 15.77 15.50 -15.28
C ASP A 109 15.47 14.32 -14.34
N LEU A 110 16.48 13.46 -14.12
CA LEU A 110 16.39 12.28 -13.26
C LEU A 110 15.96 12.65 -11.83
N MET A 111 16.39 13.82 -11.37
CA MET A 111 16.04 14.30 -10.03
C MET A 111 14.56 14.65 -9.94
N ASP A 112 14.01 15.34 -10.95
CA ASP A 112 12.59 15.69 -10.99
C ASP A 112 11.72 14.43 -11.07
N ALA A 113 12.10 13.45 -11.90
CA ALA A 113 11.36 12.20 -12.00
C ALA A 113 11.39 11.39 -10.69
N LYS A 114 12.53 11.41 -9.98
CA LYS A 114 12.66 10.78 -8.66
C LYS A 114 11.81 11.49 -7.61
N SER A 115 11.81 12.83 -7.61
CA SER A 115 11.02 13.66 -6.70
C SER A 115 9.52 13.51 -6.96
N ALA A 116 9.09 13.38 -8.22
CA ALA A 116 7.72 13.06 -8.59
C ALA A 116 7.26 11.68 -8.06
N LEU A 117 8.11 10.66 -8.15
CA LEU A 117 7.82 9.35 -7.52
C LEU A 117 7.72 9.46 -6.00
N PHE A 118 8.62 10.22 -5.37
CA PHE A 118 8.58 10.46 -3.94
C PHE A 118 7.24 11.11 -3.54
N LEU A 119 6.85 12.19 -4.22
CA LEU A 119 5.60 12.90 -3.95
C LEU A 119 4.39 11.98 -4.15
N LYS A 120 4.36 11.19 -5.23
CA LYS A 120 3.30 10.20 -5.49
C LYS A 120 3.08 9.26 -4.30
N TYR A 121 4.15 8.63 -3.80
CA TYR A 121 4.05 7.69 -2.68
C TYR A 121 3.76 8.40 -1.35
N PHE A 122 4.36 9.57 -1.13
CA PHE A 122 4.10 10.36 0.07
C PHE A 122 2.64 10.80 0.17
N THR A 123 2.06 11.32 -0.92
CA THR A 123 0.65 11.68 -0.99
C THR A 123 -0.27 10.48 -0.75
N LEU A 124 0.03 9.32 -1.35
CA LEU A 124 -0.71 8.08 -1.08
C LEU A 124 -0.72 7.76 0.42
N PHE A 125 0.45 7.77 1.06
CA PHE A 125 0.55 7.43 2.49
C PHE A 125 -0.16 8.47 3.36
N MET A 126 -0.06 9.76 3.05
CA MET A 126 -0.79 10.82 3.77
C MET A 126 -2.30 10.63 3.67
N ASN A 127 -2.82 10.31 2.48
CA ASN A 127 -4.25 10.07 2.29
C ASN A 127 -4.73 8.88 3.12
N LEU A 128 -4.00 7.75 3.10
CA LEU A 128 -4.33 6.58 3.93
C LEU A 128 -4.31 6.89 5.44
N LEU A 129 -3.38 7.73 5.89
CA LEU A 129 -3.31 8.12 7.30
C LEU A 129 -4.49 9.01 7.70
N ASN A 130 -4.88 9.95 6.84
CA ASN A 130 -6.07 10.77 7.05
C ASN A 130 -7.34 9.91 7.08
N ASP A 131 -7.51 8.98 6.14
CA ASP A 131 -8.63 8.04 6.12
C ASP A 131 -8.71 7.21 7.42
N CYS A 132 -7.55 6.84 7.99
CA CYS A 132 -7.49 6.14 9.28
C CYS A 132 -7.95 7.01 10.45
N ILE A 133 -7.64 8.31 10.43
CA ILE A 133 -8.06 9.27 11.46
C ILE A 133 -9.56 9.47 11.37
N ASP A 134 -10.07 9.80 10.18
CA ASP A 134 -11.50 10.07 9.94
C ASP A 134 -12.36 8.86 10.33
N SER A 135 -11.92 7.65 9.97
CA SER A 135 -12.61 6.41 10.36
C SER A 135 -12.63 6.19 11.88
N THR A 136 -11.56 6.55 12.58
CA THR A 136 -11.48 6.45 14.05
C THR A 136 -12.40 7.47 14.73
N GLU A 137 -12.53 8.67 14.17
CA GLU A 137 -13.39 9.73 14.71
C GLU A 137 -14.88 9.42 14.49
N ALA A 138 -15.24 8.93 13.30
CA ALA A 138 -16.61 8.49 13.01
C ALA A 138 -17.10 7.41 13.98
N GLU A 139 -16.25 6.43 14.33
CA GLU A 139 -16.58 5.38 15.30
C GLU A 139 -16.83 5.93 16.71
N LYS A 140 -16.11 6.98 17.13
CA LYS A 140 -16.29 7.61 18.44
C LYS A 140 -17.63 8.34 18.53
N GLU A 141 -18.01 9.08 17.50
CA GLU A 141 -19.29 9.81 17.42
C GLU A 141 -20.51 8.86 17.43
N LEU A 142 -20.38 7.66 16.84
CA LEU A 142 -21.41 6.61 16.84
C LEU A 142 -21.54 5.87 18.18
N SER A 143 -20.56 6.00 19.09
CA SER A 143 -20.45 5.25 20.35
C SER A 143 -21.01 5.99 21.58
N ASN A 144 -22.14 6.71 21.43
CA ASN A 144 -23.02 7.04 22.55
C ASN A 144 -23.92 5.81 22.85
N PRO A 145 -23.86 5.20 24.05
CA PRO A 145 -24.30 3.80 24.23
C PRO A 145 -25.81 3.63 24.46
N PRO A 146 -26.33 2.43 24.16
CA PRO A 146 -26.81 1.58 25.25
C PRO A 146 -26.12 0.21 25.28
N LEU A 147 -25.50 -0.09 26.43
CA LEU A 147 -25.35 -1.40 27.09
C LEU A 147 -25.34 -2.68 26.23
N LEU A 148 -24.41 -2.81 25.28
CA LEU A 148 -24.08 -4.11 24.67
C LEU A 148 -22.57 -4.39 24.76
N PRO A 149 -22.15 -5.67 24.88
CA PRO A 149 -20.76 -6.03 25.13
C PRO A 149 -19.87 -5.63 23.94
N PRO A 150 -18.59 -5.32 24.18
CA PRO A 150 -17.70 -4.77 23.16
C PRO A 150 -17.46 -5.79 22.05
N HIS A 151 -17.88 -5.47 20.83
CA HIS A 151 -17.45 -6.18 19.62
C HIS A 151 -15.92 -6.07 19.52
N PRO A 152 -15.17 -7.19 19.39
CA PRO A 152 -13.73 -7.12 19.23
C PRO A 152 -13.33 -6.80 17.78
N ALA A 153 -12.25 -6.01 17.63
CA ALA A 153 -11.27 -6.04 16.54
C ALA A 153 -11.42 -5.17 15.26
N VAL A 154 -12.28 -4.16 15.18
CA VAL A 154 -12.18 -3.15 14.08
C VAL A 154 -11.03 -2.17 14.34
N ASN A 155 -10.88 -1.68 15.57
CA ASN A 155 -9.77 -0.79 15.99
C ASN A 155 -8.39 -1.41 15.74
N GLY A 156 -8.27 -2.75 15.84
CA GLY A 156 -7.00 -3.44 15.63
C GLY A 156 -6.51 -3.35 14.19
N ARG A 157 -7.40 -3.54 13.21
CA ARG A 157 -7.03 -3.51 11.78
C ARG A 157 -6.72 -2.10 11.31
N LEU A 158 -7.51 -1.11 11.75
CA LEU A 158 -7.25 0.29 11.44
C LEU A 158 -5.93 0.76 12.05
N GLY A 159 -5.64 0.35 13.29
CA GLY A 159 -4.35 0.57 13.94
C GLY A 159 -3.18 -0.07 13.18
N MET A 160 -3.36 -1.29 12.67
CA MET A 160 -2.35 -1.97 11.85
C MET A 160 -2.10 -1.28 10.52
N LEU A 161 -3.15 -0.83 9.82
CA LEU A 161 -3.02 -0.04 8.59
C LEU A 161 -2.23 1.24 8.88
N ARG A 162 -2.61 2.00 9.90
CA ARG A 162 -1.90 3.21 10.31
C ARG A 162 -0.42 2.93 10.62
N PHE A 163 -0.14 1.90 11.41
CA PHE A 163 1.23 1.53 11.79
C PHE A 163 2.10 1.19 10.56
N THR A 164 1.58 0.36 9.66
CA THR A 164 2.31 -0.09 8.47
C THR A 164 2.50 1.03 7.46
N THR A 165 1.53 1.93 7.30
CA THR A 165 1.65 3.15 6.48
C THR A 165 2.71 4.11 7.04
N ILE A 166 2.76 4.34 8.37
CA ILE A 166 3.82 5.15 9.00
C ILE A 166 5.19 4.52 8.75
N GLN A 167 5.29 3.20 8.85
CA GLN A 167 6.53 2.48 8.60
C GLN A 167 6.98 2.61 7.13
N ALA A 168 6.06 2.52 6.17
CA ALA A 168 6.33 2.74 4.76
C ALA A 168 6.81 4.17 4.48
N MET A 169 6.12 5.17 5.04
CA MET A 169 6.48 6.59 4.91
C MET A 169 7.86 6.89 5.51
N SER A 170 8.15 6.32 6.67
CA SER A 170 9.45 6.48 7.34
C SER A 170 10.59 5.85 6.52
N ASN A 171 10.35 4.68 5.92
CA ASN A 171 11.33 4.03 5.04
C ASN A 171 11.53 4.84 3.73
N LEU A 172 10.47 5.41 3.18
CA LEU A 172 10.54 6.29 2.00
C LEU A 172 11.41 7.53 2.28
N LEU A 173 11.11 8.24 3.37
CA LEU A 173 11.83 9.44 3.82
C LEU A 173 13.30 9.13 4.07
N GLY A 174 13.59 8.09 4.85
CA GLY A 174 14.97 7.73 5.23
C GLY A 174 15.85 7.31 4.04
N ALA A 175 15.27 6.72 2.99
CA ALA A 175 16.01 6.29 1.81
C ALA A 175 16.09 7.36 0.70
N ASN A 176 15.31 8.44 0.79
CA ASN A 176 15.14 9.42 -0.29
C ASN A 176 15.12 10.88 0.22
N ILE A 177 15.93 11.19 1.24
CA ILE A 177 16.01 12.53 1.86
C ILE A 177 16.20 13.63 0.82
N ASP A 178 17.10 13.42 -0.15
CA ASP A 178 17.40 14.41 -1.19
C ASP A 178 16.15 14.81 -1.99
N SER A 179 15.32 13.82 -2.34
CA SER A 179 14.08 14.02 -3.11
C SER A 179 12.97 14.66 -2.28
N GLY A 180 12.95 14.41 -0.97
CA GLY A 180 12.04 15.10 -0.05
C GLY A 180 12.40 16.58 0.14
N LEU A 181 13.71 16.90 0.17
CA LEU A 181 14.18 18.27 0.33
C LEU A 181 13.87 19.15 -0.89
N THR A 182 13.95 18.60 -2.11
CA THR A 182 13.61 19.35 -3.34
C THR A 182 12.19 19.92 -3.30
N HIS A 183 11.21 19.18 -2.78
CA HIS A 183 9.84 19.68 -2.65
C HIS A 183 9.55 20.44 -1.34
N SER A 184 10.38 20.28 -0.30
CA SER A 184 10.17 20.99 0.97
C SER A 184 10.78 22.40 1.00
N ILE A 185 11.64 22.72 0.03
CA ILE A 185 12.30 24.05 -0.08
C ILE A 185 11.50 25.01 -0.97
N ASP A 186 10.65 24.48 -1.85
CA ASP A 186 9.78 25.26 -2.75
C ASP A 186 8.38 25.57 -2.17
N LEU A 187 8.14 25.23 -0.89
CA LEU A 187 6.90 25.46 -0.12
C LEU A 187 7.12 26.54 0.94
#